data_AF-A0AA38WGS9-F1
#
_entry.id   AF-A0AA38WGS9-F1
#
_cell.length_a   1.000
_cell.length_b   1.000
_cell.length_c   1.000
_cell.angle_alpha   90.00
_cell.angle_beta   90.00
_cell.angle_gamma   90.00
#
_symmetry.space_group_name_H-M   'P 1'
#
loop_
_entity.id
_entity.type
_entity.pdbx_description
1 polymer ?
#
loop_
_entity_poly.entity_id
_entity_poly.type
_entity_poly.pdbx_seq_one_letter_code
_entity_poly.pdbx_strand_id
1 'polypeptide(L)'
;MQVNISREYQRQVNLGEYQVIRSSDNRAEVKCKDKRWKVLLDEKKCSCRVWHVKGISCVHAAAFIALMRETNWDKYVDPYFTIENFKEAYGLEIAPMPTEDE
;
A
#
# COMPACT_ATOMS: atom_id res chain seq x y z
N MET A 1 -18.34 -2.77 0.22
CA MET A 1 -17.50 -3.95 -0.11
C MET A 1 -16.22 -3.38 -0.68
N GLN A 2 -15.05 -3.69 -0.12
CA GLN A 2 -13.78 -3.06 -0.48
C GLN A 2 -12.94 -4.07 -1.27
N VAL A 3 -12.11 -3.58 -2.18
CA VAL A 3 -11.15 -4.40 -2.92
C VAL A 3 -10.24 -5.05 -1.88
N ASN A 4 -10.18 -6.38 -1.81
CA ASN A 4 -9.39 -7.14 -0.82
C ASN A 4 -7.87 -7.05 -1.12
N ILE A 5 -7.33 -5.83 -1.27
CA ILE A 5 -5.93 -5.54 -1.56
C ILE A 5 -5.02 -6.11 -0.45
N SER A 6 -5.51 -6.18 0.78
CA SER A 6 -4.77 -6.70 1.93
C SER A 6 -4.45 -8.19 1.83
N ARG A 7 -5.40 -9.03 1.38
CA ARG A 7 -5.23 -10.50 1.36
C ARG A 7 -4.37 -11.01 0.21
N GLU A 8 -4.44 -10.39 -0.96
CA GLU A 8 -3.64 -10.83 -2.11
C GLU A 8 -2.18 -10.37 -2.01
N TYR A 9 -1.94 -9.18 -1.45
CA TYR A 9 -0.59 -8.66 -1.26
C TYR A 9 0.20 -9.47 -0.22
N GLN A 10 -0.43 -9.85 0.91
CA GLN A 10 0.20 -10.65 1.97
C GLN A 10 0.68 -12.03 1.52
N ARG A 11 0.09 -12.62 0.48
CA ARG A 11 0.47 -13.94 -0.03
C ARG A 11 1.69 -13.93 -0.94
N GLN A 12 2.04 -12.78 -1.52
CA GLN A 12 3.11 -12.68 -2.52
C GLN A 12 4.47 -12.27 -1.94
N VAL A 13 4.52 -11.84 -0.67
CA VAL A 13 5.75 -11.36 -0.02
C VAL A 13 6.22 -12.29 1.09
N ASN A 14 7.47 -12.74 1.00
CA ASN A 14 8.14 -13.43 2.09
C ASN A 14 8.52 -12.42 3.18
N LEU A 15 7.58 -12.11 4.08
CA LEU A 15 7.83 -11.17 5.18
C LEU A 15 8.91 -11.65 6.16
N GLY A 16 9.21 -12.95 6.20
CA GLY A 16 10.21 -13.55 7.10
C GLY A 16 11.66 -13.13 6.80
N GLU A 17 11.95 -12.59 5.62
CA GLU A 17 13.28 -12.08 5.25
C GLU A 17 13.56 -10.67 5.79
N TYR A 18 12.55 -9.99 6.33
CA TYR A 18 12.66 -8.61 6.78
C TYR A 18 12.77 -8.54 8.30
N GLN A 19 13.91 -8.05 8.78
CA GLN A 19 14.10 -7.75 10.19
C GLN A 19 13.52 -6.37 10.50
N VAL A 20 12.49 -6.32 11.34
CA VAL A 20 11.85 -5.08 11.77
C VAL A 20 12.38 -4.66 13.14
N ILE A 21 12.97 -3.47 13.21
CA ILE A 21 13.46 -2.85 14.45
C ILE A 21 12.54 -1.69 14.77
N ARG A 22 11.61 -1.94 15.69
CA ARG A 22 10.59 -0.97 16.10
C ARG A 22 11.20 0.09 17.01
N SER A 23 10.97 1.36 16.69
CA SER A 23 11.37 2.51 17.52
C SER A 23 10.18 3.11 18.27
N SER A 24 8.97 3.05 17.71
CA SER A 24 7.72 3.45 18.36
C SER A 24 6.53 2.72 17.72
N ASP A 25 5.30 3.06 18.11
CA ASP A 25 4.07 2.46 17.56
C ASP A 25 3.94 2.63 16.05
N ASN A 26 4.38 3.78 15.53
CA ASN A 26 4.24 4.11 14.11
C ASN A 26 5.59 4.21 13.38
N ARG A 27 6.72 3.90 14.03
CA ARG A 27 8.05 4.09 13.45
C ARG A 27 8.92 2.85 13.61
N ALA A 28 9.50 2.41 12.50
CA ALA A 28 10.45 1.31 12.49
C ALA A 28 11.54 1.50 11.43
N GLU A 29 12.68 0.88 11.68
CA GLU A 29 13.69 0.57 10.66
C GLU A 29 13.50 -0.88 10.24
N VAL A 30 13.34 -1.13 8.95
CA VAL A 30 13.20 -2.48 8.37
C VAL A 30 14.47 -2.80 7.59
N LYS A 31 15.06 -3.95 7.84
CA LYS A 31 16.31 -4.40 7.20
C LYS A 31 16.09 -5.67 6.41
N CYS A 32 16.74 -5.76 5.26
CA CYS A 32 16.84 -6.99 4.49
C CYS A 32 18.19 -6.97 3.77
N LYS A 33 19.01 -8.00 3.98
CA LYS A 33 20.40 -8.05 3.53
C LYS A 33 21.16 -6.80 4.03
N ASP A 34 21.91 -6.13 3.15
CA ASP A 34 22.70 -4.93 3.49
C ASP A 34 21.91 -3.62 3.36
N LYS A 35 20.60 -3.68 3.16
CA LYS A 35 19.73 -2.51 2.96
C LYS A 35 18.79 -2.29 4.13
N ARG A 36 18.44 -1.02 4.32
CA ARG A 36 17.67 -0.53 5.47
C ARG A 36 16.68 0.52 5.01
N TRP A 37 15.47 0.47 5.53
CA TRP A 37 14.40 1.40 5.20
C TRP A 37 13.71 1.90 6.45
N LYS A 38 13.58 3.22 6.56
CA LYS A 38 12.69 3.86 7.53
C LYS A 38 11.24 3.74 7.07
N VAL A 39 10.37 3.31 7.98
CA VAL A 39 8.92 3.23 7.81
C VAL A 39 8.25 4.13 8.85
N LEU A 40 7.30 4.95 8.40
CA LEU A 40 6.47 5.85 9.19
C LEU A 40 5.00 5.56 8.84
N LEU A 41 4.30 4.85 9.71
CA LEU A 41 2.93 4.36 9.45
C LEU A 41 1.89 5.48 9.52
N ASP A 42 2.05 6.40 10.46
CA ASP A 42 1.22 7.60 10.64
C ASP A 42 1.28 8.52 9.42
N GLU A 43 2.46 8.68 8.83
CA GLU A 43 2.64 9.46 7.61
C GLU A 43 2.33 8.67 6.32
N LYS A 44 2.07 7.36 6.42
CA LYS A 44 1.97 6.45 5.27
C LYS A 44 3.21 6.50 4.36
N LYS A 45 4.40 6.54 4.95
CA LYS A 45 5.68 6.69 4.24
C LYS A 45 6.62 5.53 4.47
N CYS A 46 7.35 5.20 3.42
CA CYS A 46 8.57 4.40 3.51
C CYS A 46 9.66 5.04 2.65
N SER A 47 10.89 5.03 3.16
CA SER A 47 12.08 5.52 2.43
C SER A 47 12.33 4.81 1.09
N CYS A 48 11.74 3.64 0.83
CA CYS A 48 11.75 3.01 -0.50
C CYS A 48 10.88 3.74 -1.55
N ARG A 49 10.08 4.73 -1.12
CA ARG A 49 9.18 5.57 -1.93
C ARG A 49 8.03 4.86 -2.64
N VAL A 50 7.99 3.53 -2.69
CA VAL A 50 6.90 2.76 -3.30
C VAL A 50 5.53 3.16 -2.73
N TRP A 51 5.41 3.32 -1.41
CA TRP A 51 4.15 3.72 -0.78
C TRP A 51 3.69 5.11 -1.22
N HIS A 52 4.62 6.06 -1.36
CA HIS A 52 4.29 7.42 -1.81
C HIS A 52 3.76 7.44 -3.24
N VAL A 53 4.31 6.60 -4.11
CA VAL A 53 3.92 6.56 -5.53
C VAL A 53 2.64 5.77 -5.72
N LYS A 54 2.48 4.63 -5.03
CA LYS A 54 1.36 3.73 -5.25
C LYS A 54 0.15 3.99 -4.35
N GLY A 55 0.29 4.75 -3.26
CA GLY A 55 -0.77 4.94 -2.26
C GLY A 55 -1.10 3.70 -1.41
N ILE A 56 -0.46 2.56 -1.67
CA ILE A 56 -0.61 1.32 -0.90
C ILE A 56 0.69 0.96 -0.18
N SER A 57 0.57 0.32 0.99
CA SER A 57 1.73 -0.08 1.79
C SER A 57 2.73 -0.93 1.00
N CYS A 58 4.02 -0.59 1.06
CA CYS A 58 5.09 -1.38 0.46
C CYS A 58 5.41 -2.63 1.30
N VAL A 59 6.24 -3.56 0.79
CA VAL A 59 6.62 -4.77 1.54
C VAL A 59 7.27 -4.48 2.91
N HIS A 60 8.07 -3.42 3.02
CA HIS A 60 8.68 -3.02 4.30
C HIS A 60 7.63 -2.57 5.31
N ALA A 61 6.65 -1.78 4.86
CA ALA A 61 5.55 -1.35 5.70
C ALA A 61 4.67 -2.55 6.09
N ALA A 62 4.39 -3.44 5.15
CA ALA A 62 3.65 -4.68 5.41
C ALA A 62 4.34 -5.56 6.46
N ALA A 63 5.67 -5.70 6.41
CA ALA A 63 6.43 -6.43 7.43
C ALA A 63 6.25 -5.81 8.83
N PHE A 64 6.30 -4.48 8.92
CA PHE A 64 6.10 -3.78 10.19
C PHE A 64 4.65 -3.90 10.70
N ILE A 65 3.65 -3.71 9.83
CA ILE A 65 2.23 -3.86 10.17
C ILE A 65 1.92 -5.29 10.66
N ALA A 66 2.48 -6.29 9.98
CA ALA A 66 2.33 -7.69 10.38
C ALA A 66 2.95 -7.97 11.75
N LEU A 67 4.13 -7.41 12.05
CA LEU A 67 4.76 -7.51 13.38
C LEU A 67 3.87 -6.90 14.47
N MET A 68 3.22 -5.78 14.18
CA MET A 68 2.29 -5.10 15.09
C MET A 68 0.98 -5.88 15.33
N ARG A 69 0.73 -6.94 14.55
CA ARG A 69 -0.52 -7.72 14.57
C ARG A 69 -1.77 -6.86 14.35
N GLU A 70 -1.62 -5.77 13.60
CA GLU A 70 -2.76 -4.91 13.25
C GLU A 70 -3.70 -5.66 12.30
N THR A 71 -4.98 -5.61 12.62
CA THR A 71 -6.04 -6.33 11.91
C THR A 71 -6.71 -5.46 10.86
N ASN A 72 -6.70 -4.14 11.07
CA ASN A 72 -7.27 -3.17 10.13
C ASN A 72 -6.17 -2.57 9.24
N TRP A 73 -5.89 -3.27 8.14
CA TRP A 73 -4.90 -2.86 7.14
C TRP A 73 -5.34 -1.67 6.28
N ASP A 74 -6.65 -1.41 6.21
CA ASP A 74 -7.21 -0.35 5.38
C ASP A 74 -6.74 1.05 5.84
N LYS A 75 -6.37 1.17 7.12
CA LYS A 75 -5.71 2.36 7.69
C LYS A 75 -4.44 2.76 6.94
N TYR A 76 -3.76 1.80 6.29
CA TYR A 76 -2.48 1.99 5.60
C TYR A 76 -2.60 2.01 4.07
N VAL A 77 -3.81 2.17 3.57
CA VAL A 77 -4.10 2.35 2.16
C VAL A 77 -4.64 3.77 1.96
N ASP A 78 -4.38 4.35 0.79
CA ASP A 78 -4.93 5.63 0.40
C ASP A 78 -6.45 5.53 0.17
N PRO A 79 -7.27 6.50 0.60
CA PRO A 79 -8.71 6.52 0.35
C PRO A 79 -9.10 6.30 -1.12
N TYR A 80 -8.27 6.66 -2.10
CA TYR A 80 -8.57 6.44 -3.53
C TYR A 80 -8.80 4.96 -3.88
N PHE A 81 -8.31 4.01 -3.08
CA PHE A 81 -8.50 2.56 -3.32
C PHE A 81 -9.75 2.00 -2.63
N THR A 82 -10.91 2.63 -2.85
CA THR A 82 -12.22 2.09 -2.44
C THR A 82 -13.07 1.75 -3.67
N ILE A 83 -14.02 0.82 -3.52
CA ILE A 83 -14.98 0.53 -4.61
C ILE A 83 -15.82 1.77 -4.94
N GLU A 84 -16.15 2.57 -3.94
CA GLU A 84 -16.90 3.82 -4.11
C GLU A 84 -16.12 4.80 -4.99
N ASN A 85 -14.86 5.10 -4.63
CA ASN A 85 -14.01 5.99 -5.44
C ASN A 85 -13.71 5.42 -6.83
N PHE A 86 -13.58 4.09 -6.96
CA PHE A 86 -13.46 3.46 -8.27
C PHE A 86 -14.72 3.69 -9.14
N LYS A 87 -15.91 3.50 -8.55
CA LYS A 87 -17.18 3.73 -9.25
C LYS A 87 -17.41 5.19 -9.58
N GLU A 88 -17.01 6.13 -8.73
CA GLU A 88 -17.06 7.56 -9.06
C GLU A 88 -16.10 7.90 -10.20
N ALA A 89 -14.85 7.43 -10.14
CA ALA A 89 -13.85 7.72 -11.16
C ALA A 89 -14.23 7.20 -12.55
N TYR A 90 -14.85 6.02 -12.63
CA TYR A 90 -15.26 5.36 -13.87
C TYR A 90 -16.78 5.36 -14.08
N GLY A 91 -17.52 6.19 -13.35
CA GLY A 91 -18.98 6.25 -13.41
C GLY A 91 -19.49 7.07 -14.60
N LEU A 92 -18.63 7.88 -15.20
CA LEU A 92 -18.95 8.68 -16.38
C LEU A 92 -18.77 7.86 -17.65
N GLU A 93 -19.66 8.11 -18.62
CA GLU A 93 -19.54 7.50 -19.95
C GLU A 93 -18.27 8.01 -20.66
N ILE A 94 -17.49 7.08 -21.20
CA ILE A 94 -16.39 7.39 -22.10
C ILE A 94 -17.01 7.50 -23.49
N ALA A 95 -17.07 8.73 -24.02
CA ALA A 95 -17.54 8.94 -25.39
C ALA A 95 -16.69 8.12 -26.38
N PRO A 96 -17.32 7.51 -27.41
CA PRO A 96 -16.57 6.84 -28.45
C PRO A 96 -15.63 7.83 -29.12
N MET A 97 -14.44 7.36 -29.53
CA MET A 97 -13.57 8.20 -30.36
C MET A 97 -14.30 8.50 -31.68
N PRO A 98 -14.33 9.77 -32.13
CA PRO A 98 -14.89 10.10 -33.43
C PRO A 98 -14.13 9.33 -34.51
N THR A 99 -14.86 8.73 -35.44
CA THR A 99 -14.27 8.19 -36.66
C THR A 99 -13.82 9.36 -37.53
N GLU A 100 -12.74 9.19 -38.30
CA GLU A 100 -12.36 10.18 -39.32
C GLU A 100 -13.52 10.33 -40.30
N ASP A 101 -14.11 11.52 -40.36
CA ASP A 101 -15.09 11.87 -41.38
C ASP A 101 -14.38 11.89 -42.75
N GLU A 102 -14.94 11.17 -43.74
CA GLU A 102 -14.54 11.20 -45.16
C GLU A 102 -14.76 12.58 -45.81
#